data_AF-A0A2S3IR11-F1
#
_entry.id   AF-A0A2S3IR11-F1
#
_cell.length_a   1.000
_cell.length_b   1.000
_cell.length_c   1.000
_cell.angle_alpha   90.00
_cell.angle_beta   90.00
_cell.angle_gamma   90.00
#
_symmetry.space_group_name_H-M   'P 1'
#
loop_
_entity.id
_entity.type
_entity.pdbx_description
1 polymer ?
#
loop_
_entity_poly.entity_id
_entity_poly.type
_entity_poly.pdbx_seq_one_letter_code
_entity_poly.pdbx_strand_id
1 'polypeptide(L)'
;MSISNLRRRLHHGDVDGRKNEHVDISSADALNEPLLGSSNDNGGSEVYDPRRQDLWDDDRKKEQLHWSFLFSNLIAQWAQWLANILVGSGSIFGRLFPFSLDNQSSPVYLSPLQEERLNTLRRRLQIPFDGSRIEHQDALRQLWRLAYPTREIPPLKSELWKEMGWQGTDPSTDFRGGGLISLENLIFFAKNYPNSFQMLLNKVQGQRSDWEYPFAVAGINISFMLIQMLDLQSTVPSSKSGIRFLELLGWDESAFDHLYCVAFRLLDAQWLVKRASYMEFNS
;
A
#
# COMPACT_ATOMS: atom_id res chain seq x y z
N MET A 1 -41.18 7.29 39.64
CA MET A 1 -40.81 6.11 38.83
C MET A 1 -39.88 6.61 37.72
N SER A 2 -38.54 6.51 37.83
CA SER A 2 -37.67 5.31 37.72
C SER A 2 -37.53 4.87 36.24
N ILE A 3 -36.36 4.74 35.59
CA ILE A 3 -34.94 4.69 35.98
C ILE A 3 -34.06 5.07 34.76
N SER A 4 -32.96 5.77 35.02
CA SER A 4 -31.81 5.98 34.14
C SER A 4 -30.71 4.94 34.39
N ASN A 5 -29.96 4.49 33.37
CA ASN A 5 -28.66 3.87 33.59
C ASN A 5 -27.65 4.20 32.47
N LEU A 6 -26.71 5.07 32.81
CA LEU A 6 -25.46 5.35 32.11
C LEU A 6 -24.37 4.55 32.85
N ARG A 7 -23.47 3.82 32.17
CA ARG A 7 -22.35 3.14 32.84
C ARG A 7 -21.00 3.55 32.23
N ARG A 8 -20.35 4.48 32.94
CA ARG A 8 -18.92 4.84 32.87
C ARG A 8 -18.14 3.88 33.79
N ARG A 9 -16.92 3.47 33.46
CA ARG A 9 -15.98 2.86 34.42
C ARG A 9 -14.72 3.72 34.51
N LEU A 10 -14.40 4.10 35.74
CA LEU A 10 -13.22 4.85 36.18
C LEU A 10 -12.36 3.94 37.07
N HIS A 11 -11.09 4.35 37.13
CA HIS A 11 -9.97 3.89 37.95
C HIS A 11 -10.28 3.58 39.42
N HIS A 12 -9.49 2.67 39.98
CA HIS A 12 -9.20 2.60 41.42
C HIS A 12 -7.68 2.81 41.63
N GLY A 13 -7.35 3.74 42.52
CA GLY A 13 -6.07 3.86 43.22
C GLY A 13 -6.30 3.83 44.74
N ASP A 14 -5.20 4.00 45.49
CA ASP A 14 -5.04 4.15 46.96
C ASP A 14 -4.89 2.81 47.76
N VAL A 15 -3.94 2.57 48.69
CA VAL A 15 -3.30 3.39 49.77
C VAL A 15 -1.97 2.78 50.35
N ASP A 16 -1.03 3.67 50.74
CA ASP A 16 0.03 3.76 51.82
C ASP A 16 1.00 2.65 52.31
N GLY A 17 2.22 3.12 52.69
CA GLY A 17 2.98 2.59 53.85
C GLY A 17 4.48 2.97 53.98
N ARG A 18 4.83 3.98 54.81
CA ARG A 18 6.18 4.49 55.19
C ARG A 18 7.17 3.47 55.83
N LYS A 19 8.51 3.68 55.72
CA LYS A 19 9.45 4.19 56.78
C LYS A 19 10.96 4.05 56.44
N ASN A 20 11.73 4.93 57.10
CA ASN A 20 13.16 5.32 57.03
C ASN A 20 14.22 4.21 57.26
N GLU A 21 15.48 4.46 56.85
CA GLU A 21 16.65 4.56 57.75
C GLU A 21 17.95 5.08 57.07
N HIS A 22 18.69 5.89 57.84
CA HIS A 22 20.04 6.46 57.60
C HIS A 22 21.10 5.48 58.13
N VAL A 23 22.27 5.36 57.47
CA VAL A 23 23.57 5.10 58.14
C VAL A 23 24.70 5.77 57.35
N ASP A 24 25.65 6.31 58.10
CA ASP A 24 26.68 7.28 57.73
C ASP A 24 28.10 6.73 58.03
N ILE A 25 29.11 7.25 57.32
CA ILE A 25 30.52 7.50 57.74
C ILE A 25 31.67 6.47 57.54
N SER A 26 32.77 7.02 56.97
CA SER A 26 34.24 6.74 57.08
C SER A 26 34.84 5.54 56.33
N SER A 27 36.12 5.51 55.90
CA SER A 27 37.18 6.47 55.54
C SER A 27 38.40 5.65 55.06
N ALA A 28 39.30 6.27 54.29
CA ALA A 28 40.75 5.95 54.12
C ALA A 28 41.24 5.05 52.96
N ASP A 29 41.96 5.72 52.04
CA ASP A 29 43.27 5.44 51.43
C ASP A 29 43.63 4.04 50.87
N ALA A 30 43.89 3.95 49.55
CA ALA A 30 45.23 4.19 48.98
C ALA A 30 45.34 3.80 47.47
N LEU A 31 45.69 4.79 46.64
CA LEU A 31 46.66 4.79 45.51
C LEU A 31 46.53 3.79 44.32
N ASN A 32 46.16 4.30 43.12
CA ASN A 32 47.07 4.52 41.96
C ASN A 32 46.34 4.61 40.59
N GLU A 33 46.41 5.80 39.97
CA GLU A 33 46.68 6.10 38.53
C GLU A 33 45.77 5.57 37.38
N PRO A 34 45.86 6.19 36.16
CA PRO A 34 44.72 6.85 35.53
C PRO A 34 44.12 6.04 34.36
N LEU A 35 42.89 6.36 33.94
CA LEU A 35 42.43 6.41 32.53
C LEU A 35 40.90 6.65 32.48
N LEU A 36 40.49 7.61 31.64
CA LEU A 36 39.13 7.97 31.20
C LEU A 36 38.30 8.89 32.12
N GLY A 37 38.30 10.20 31.82
CA GLY A 37 37.17 11.10 32.08
C GLY A 37 36.50 11.40 30.73
N SER A 38 35.32 10.82 30.44
CA SER A 38 33.98 11.31 30.79
C SER A 38 33.59 12.59 30.04
N SER A 39 32.77 12.36 29.01
CA SER A 39 31.51 13.04 28.69
C SER A 39 31.28 14.43 29.28
N ASN A 40 31.09 15.40 28.39
CA ASN A 40 30.16 16.50 28.61
C ASN A 40 29.18 16.54 27.43
N ASP A 41 27.90 16.47 27.76
CA ASP A 41 26.77 16.69 26.87
C ASP A 41 26.94 17.99 26.07
N ASN A 42 26.65 17.92 24.77
CA ASN A 42 26.00 19.04 24.13
C ASN A 42 25.07 18.51 23.02
N GLY A 43 23.77 18.72 23.22
CA GLY A 43 22.73 18.39 22.25
C GLY A 43 22.97 19.16 20.96
N GLY A 44 23.42 18.46 19.93
CA GLY A 44 23.38 18.93 18.56
C GLY A 44 21.97 18.70 18.02
N SER A 45 21.17 19.75 17.97
CA SER A 45 19.97 19.80 17.12
C SER A 45 20.41 19.43 15.69
N GLU A 46 19.98 18.27 15.18
CA GLU A 46 19.97 18.06 13.75
C GLU A 46 19.12 19.18 13.16
N VAL A 47 19.78 20.09 12.46
CA VAL A 47 19.12 21.15 11.70
C VAL A 47 18.28 20.43 10.66
N TYR A 48 16.97 20.36 10.93
CA TYR A 48 15.97 20.03 9.93
C TYR A 48 16.17 20.99 8.76
N ASP A 49 16.75 20.50 7.66
CA ASP A 49 16.90 21.25 6.42
C ASP A 49 15.64 21.03 5.60
N PRO A 50 14.65 21.96 5.62
CA PRO A 50 13.38 21.80 4.93
C PRO A 50 13.59 21.70 3.41
N ARG A 51 14.70 22.25 2.90
CA ARG A 51 14.95 22.37 1.46
C ARG A 51 15.26 21.03 0.81
N ARG A 52 15.84 20.07 1.54
CA ARG A 52 16.10 18.72 1.03
C ARG A 52 14.84 17.86 0.96
N GLN A 53 13.95 18.00 1.94
CA GLN A 53 12.63 17.38 1.92
C GLN A 53 11.77 17.98 0.80
N ASP A 54 11.80 19.32 0.66
CA ASP A 54 11.03 20.06 -0.36
C ASP A 54 11.48 19.70 -1.77
N LEU A 55 12.78 19.58 -2.05
CA LEU A 55 13.30 19.16 -3.36
C LEU A 55 12.84 17.73 -3.73
N TRP A 56 12.90 16.80 -2.77
CA TRP A 56 12.42 15.44 -3.00
C TRP A 56 10.90 15.31 -3.03
N ASP A 57 10.15 16.09 -2.25
CA ASP A 57 8.68 16.18 -2.36
C ASP A 57 8.24 16.83 -3.67
N ASP A 58 9.00 17.79 -4.21
CA ASP A 58 8.70 18.46 -5.46
C ASP A 58 8.93 17.54 -6.67
N ASP A 59 10.04 16.78 -6.69
CA ASP A 59 10.29 15.80 -7.75
C ASP A 59 9.29 14.63 -7.71
N ARG A 60 8.86 14.19 -6.52
CA ARG A 60 7.81 13.18 -6.37
C ARG A 60 6.41 13.70 -6.71
N LYS A 61 6.10 14.97 -6.39
CA LYS A 61 4.88 15.63 -6.86
C LYS A 61 4.90 15.75 -8.38
N LYS A 62 6.03 16.09 -8.97
CA LYS A 62 6.20 16.13 -10.43
C LYS A 62 6.01 14.75 -11.04
N GLU A 63 6.57 13.70 -10.48
CA GLU A 63 6.36 12.32 -10.95
C GLU A 63 4.90 11.88 -10.79
N GLN A 64 4.27 12.19 -9.66
CA GLN A 64 2.84 11.95 -9.47
C GLN A 64 2.00 12.69 -10.50
N LEU A 65 2.24 13.99 -10.67
CA LEU A 65 1.55 14.82 -11.66
C LEU A 65 1.83 14.33 -13.07
N HIS A 66 3.06 13.90 -13.36
CA HIS A 66 3.49 13.37 -14.65
C HIS A 66 2.75 12.08 -14.97
N TRP A 67 2.76 11.10 -14.07
CA TRP A 67 2.02 9.85 -14.29
C TRP A 67 0.51 10.05 -14.26
N SER A 68 -0.02 10.90 -13.37
CA SER A 68 -1.44 11.28 -13.39
C SER A 68 -1.83 11.99 -14.70
N PHE A 69 -0.92 12.75 -15.30
CA PHE A 69 -1.11 13.36 -16.61
C PHE A 69 -1.06 12.33 -17.73
N LEU A 70 -0.02 11.48 -17.75
CA LEU A 70 0.17 10.41 -18.73
C LEU A 70 -1.01 9.43 -18.75
N PHE A 71 -1.57 9.14 -17.58
CA PHE A 71 -2.71 8.25 -17.44
C PHE A 71 -4.05 8.97 -17.37
N SER A 72 -4.13 10.30 -17.51
CA SER A 72 -5.36 11.08 -17.30
C SER A 72 -6.62 10.52 -18.01
N ASN A 73 -6.48 10.06 -19.25
CA ASN A 73 -7.59 9.47 -20.01
C ASN A 73 -7.97 8.06 -19.51
N LEU A 74 -6.98 7.26 -19.10
CA LEU A 74 -7.21 5.99 -18.39
C LEU A 74 -7.91 6.30 -17.06
N ILE A 75 -7.37 7.19 -16.24
CA ILE A 75 -7.92 7.65 -14.96
C ILE A 75 -9.37 8.16 -15.07
N ALA A 76 -9.73 8.84 -16.15
CA ALA A 76 -11.11 9.28 -16.39
C ALA A 76 -12.07 8.10 -16.62
N GLN A 77 -11.65 7.09 -17.39
CA GLN A 77 -12.41 5.85 -17.55
C GLN A 77 -12.50 5.06 -16.22
N TRP A 78 -11.45 5.13 -15.40
CA TRP A 78 -11.43 4.56 -14.05
C TRP A 78 -12.40 5.26 -13.09
N ALA A 79 -12.50 6.58 -13.14
CA ALA A 79 -13.43 7.34 -12.32
C ALA A 79 -14.89 7.00 -12.64
N GLN A 80 -15.21 6.79 -13.92
CA GLN A 80 -16.54 6.33 -14.36
C GLN A 80 -16.85 4.91 -13.86
N TRP A 81 -15.87 4.03 -13.87
CA TRP A 81 -15.99 2.67 -13.33
C TRP A 81 -16.20 2.65 -11.80
N LEU A 82 -15.39 3.40 -11.04
CA LEU A 82 -15.57 3.56 -9.57
C LEU A 82 -16.92 4.19 -9.24
N ALA A 83 -17.40 5.11 -10.06
CA ALA A 83 -18.72 5.69 -9.90
C ALA A 83 -19.83 4.65 -10.05
N ASN A 84 -19.70 3.72 -11.01
CA ASN A 84 -20.72 2.71 -11.30
C ASN A 84 -20.76 1.55 -10.30
N ILE A 85 -19.61 1.10 -9.78
CA ILE A 85 -19.57 0.05 -8.74
C ILE A 85 -20.23 0.53 -7.45
N LEU A 86 -19.96 1.78 -7.07
CA LEU A 86 -20.47 2.37 -5.83
C LEU A 86 -21.94 2.85 -5.95
N VAL A 87 -22.54 2.79 -7.14
CA VAL A 87 -23.96 3.11 -7.39
C VAL A 87 -24.77 1.85 -7.72
N GLY A 88 -24.12 0.76 -8.13
CA GLY A 88 -24.75 -0.51 -8.49
C GLY A 88 -24.59 -1.58 -7.43
N SER A 89 -25.37 -1.51 -6.36
CA SER A 89 -25.44 -2.55 -5.33
C SER A 89 -25.97 -3.88 -5.90
N GLY A 90 -25.12 -4.90 -6.03
CA GLY A 90 -25.56 -6.24 -6.41
C GLY A 90 -24.49 -7.27 -6.79
N SER A 91 -23.49 -7.53 -5.94
CA SER A 91 -22.62 -8.73 -5.85
C SER A 91 -22.40 -9.55 -7.13
N ILE A 92 -21.38 -9.19 -7.94
CA ILE A 92 -20.88 -10.04 -9.03
C ILE A 92 -19.44 -9.67 -9.45
N PHE A 93 -18.42 -10.04 -8.66
CA PHE A 93 -17.03 -10.07 -9.17
C PHE A 93 -16.86 -11.02 -10.38
N GLY A 94 -17.89 -11.81 -10.71
CA GLY A 94 -17.89 -12.78 -11.81
C GLY A 94 -18.80 -12.51 -13.01
N ARG A 95 -19.54 -11.38 -13.14
CA ARG A 95 -20.48 -11.23 -14.30
C ARG A 95 -20.62 -9.87 -14.99
N LEU A 96 -19.94 -8.80 -14.62
CA LEU A 96 -20.18 -7.49 -15.28
C LEU A 96 -18.92 -6.73 -15.60
N PHE A 97 -18.21 -7.09 -16.66
CA PHE A 97 -17.59 -6.09 -17.55
C PHE A 97 -17.56 -6.62 -18.99
N PRO A 98 -18.63 -6.41 -19.78
CA PRO A 98 -18.49 -6.42 -21.21
C PRO A 98 -17.85 -5.07 -21.58
N PHE A 99 -16.53 -4.96 -21.45
CA PHE A 99 -15.81 -4.00 -22.30
C PHE A 99 -15.88 -4.55 -23.74
N SER A 100 -17.07 -4.54 -24.34
CA SER A 100 -17.22 -4.65 -25.79
C SER A 100 -16.67 -3.37 -26.39
N LEU A 101 -15.37 -3.44 -26.61
CA LEU A 101 -14.64 -2.90 -27.73
C LEU A 101 -15.52 -2.43 -28.88
N ASP A 102 -15.67 -1.12 -28.92
CA ASP A 102 -16.02 -0.39 -30.12
C ASP A 102 -14.96 -0.71 -31.19
N ASN A 103 -15.35 -1.55 -32.15
CA ASN A 103 -14.46 -2.23 -33.07
C ASN A 103 -14.29 -1.38 -34.34
N GLN A 104 -13.28 -0.51 -34.34
CA GLN A 104 -12.71 0.04 -35.56
C GLN A 104 -11.26 -0.42 -35.66
N SER A 105 -11.09 -1.59 -36.27
CA SER A 105 -9.84 -2.32 -36.39
C SER A 105 -8.96 -1.71 -37.49
N SER A 106 -8.11 -0.76 -37.12
CA SER A 106 -6.80 -0.67 -37.77
C SER A 106 -5.87 -1.68 -37.08
N PRO A 107 -5.08 -2.48 -37.81
CA PRO A 107 -4.12 -3.39 -37.19
C PRO A 107 -3.14 -2.59 -36.32
N VAL A 108 -3.09 -2.92 -35.03
CA VAL A 108 -2.13 -2.34 -34.10
C VAL A 108 -0.78 -3.00 -34.36
N TYR A 109 0.17 -2.24 -34.91
CA TYR A 109 1.54 -2.70 -35.11
C TYR A 109 2.39 -2.32 -33.89
N LEU A 110 2.93 -3.32 -33.20
CA LEU A 110 3.85 -3.12 -32.08
C LEU A 110 5.28 -2.97 -32.61
N SER A 111 6.03 -2.04 -32.03
CA SER A 111 7.48 -2.05 -32.21
C SER A 111 8.09 -3.29 -31.53
N PRO A 112 9.27 -3.78 -31.98
CA PRO A 112 9.94 -4.91 -31.35
C PRO A 112 10.13 -4.74 -29.84
N LEU A 113 10.43 -3.51 -29.38
CA LEU A 113 10.59 -3.19 -27.97
C LEU A 113 9.26 -3.29 -27.19
N GLN A 114 8.15 -2.79 -27.76
CA GLN A 114 6.83 -2.90 -27.14
C GLN A 114 6.40 -4.36 -27.03
N GLU A 115 6.67 -5.18 -28.05
CA GLU A 115 6.37 -6.61 -28.03
C GLU A 115 7.19 -7.34 -26.95
N GLU A 116 8.50 -7.08 -26.85
CA GLU A 116 9.36 -7.66 -25.81
C GLU A 116 8.89 -7.29 -24.40
N ARG A 117 8.59 -6.01 -24.15
CA ARG A 117 8.11 -5.53 -22.85
C ARG A 117 6.74 -6.10 -22.51
N LEU A 118 5.83 -6.18 -23.48
CA LEU A 118 4.52 -6.78 -23.30
C LEU A 118 4.61 -8.27 -22.98
N ASN A 119 5.50 -9.00 -23.66
CA ASN A 119 5.74 -10.41 -23.37
C ASN A 119 6.37 -10.62 -22.00
N THR A 120 7.26 -9.73 -21.56
CA THR A 120 7.83 -9.76 -20.21
C THR A 120 6.77 -9.50 -19.15
N LEU A 121 5.92 -8.48 -19.34
CA LEU A 121 4.79 -8.23 -18.45
C LEU A 121 3.86 -9.45 -18.38
N ARG A 122 3.46 -10.01 -19.53
CA ARG A 122 2.61 -11.23 -19.58
C ARG A 122 3.20 -12.42 -18.84
N ARG A 123 4.52 -12.65 -18.96
CA ARG A 123 5.19 -13.69 -18.18
C ARG A 123 5.04 -13.46 -16.68
N ARG A 124 5.22 -12.22 -16.20
CA ARG A 124 4.97 -11.88 -14.78
C ARG A 124 3.51 -12.12 -14.37
N LEU A 125 2.55 -11.74 -15.22
CA LEU A 125 1.11 -11.93 -14.97
C LEU A 125 0.70 -13.40 -14.81
N GLN A 126 1.43 -14.33 -15.43
CA GLN A 126 1.12 -15.76 -15.40
C GLN A 126 1.68 -16.49 -14.17
N ILE A 127 2.46 -15.83 -13.31
CA ILE A 127 3.05 -16.47 -12.14
C ILE A 127 2.04 -16.44 -10.99
N PRO A 128 1.45 -17.60 -10.59
CA PRO A 128 0.63 -17.64 -9.41
C PRO A 128 1.48 -17.43 -8.16
N PHE A 129 0.90 -16.84 -7.12
CA PHE A 129 1.54 -16.88 -5.82
C PHE A 129 1.53 -18.32 -5.28
N ASP A 130 2.64 -18.71 -4.68
CA ASP A 130 2.84 -20.05 -4.11
C ASP A 130 3.52 -19.91 -2.75
N GLY A 131 2.76 -20.15 -1.70
CA GLY A 131 3.23 -20.04 -0.32
C GLY A 131 4.28 -21.08 0.07
N SER A 132 4.52 -22.12 -0.75
CA SER A 132 5.58 -23.10 -0.53
C SER A 132 6.94 -22.65 -1.07
N ARG A 133 6.97 -21.67 -1.99
CA ARG A 133 8.21 -21.15 -2.58
C ARG A 133 8.86 -20.11 -1.68
N ILE A 134 10.15 -20.30 -1.41
CA ILE A 134 10.93 -19.40 -0.56
C ILE A 134 10.96 -17.98 -1.15
N GLU A 135 11.11 -17.86 -2.47
CA GLU A 135 11.16 -16.54 -3.13
C GLU A 135 9.86 -15.73 -2.91
N HIS A 136 8.71 -16.39 -2.96
CA HIS A 136 7.40 -15.74 -2.76
C HIS A 136 7.18 -15.37 -1.29
N GLN A 137 7.60 -16.24 -0.38
CA GLN A 137 7.59 -15.93 1.05
C GLN A 137 8.49 -14.73 1.37
N ASP A 138 9.68 -14.66 0.76
CA ASP A 138 10.62 -13.56 0.96
C ASP A 138 10.08 -12.24 0.40
N ALA A 139 9.38 -12.27 -0.73
CA ALA A 139 8.66 -11.10 -1.25
C ALA A 139 7.60 -10.62 -0.24
N LEU A 140 6.84 -11.53 0.37
CA LEU A 140 5.82 -11.17 1.38
C LEU A 140 6.47 -10.57 2.64
N ARG A 141 7.60 -11.14 3.10
CA ARG A 141 8.39 -10.58 4.20
C ARG A 141 8.98 -9.21 3.84
N GLN A 142 9.41 -9.02 2.59
CA GLN A 142 9.89 -7.73 2.10
C GLN A 142 8.79 -6.67 2.14
N LEU A 143 7.57 -7.00 1.68
CA LEU A 143 6.43 -6.09 1.79
C LEU A 143 6.18 -5.68 3.25
N TRP A 144 6.21 -6.64 4.18
CA TRP A 144 6.06 -6.34 5.61
C TRP A 144 7.14 -5.36 6.13
N ARG A 145 8.41 -5.60 5.80
CA ARG A 145 9.52 -4.70 6.20
C ARG A 145 9.34 -3.29 5.66
N LEU A 146 8.85 -3.15 4.42
CA LEU A 146 8.61 -1.84 3.80
C LEU A 146 7.42 -1.12 4.43
N ALA A 147 6.38 -1.87 4.81
CA ALA A 147 5.19 -1.32 5.45
C ALA A 147 5.41 -0.97 6.92
N TYR A 148 6.17 -1.79 7.65
CA TYR A 148 6.40 -1.66 9.08
C TYR A 148 7.89 -1.78 9.43
N PRO A 149 8.71 -0.75 9.14
CA PRO A 149 10.17 -0.83 9.24
C PRO A 149 10.69 -1.13 10.65
N THR A 150 9.92 -0.78 11.68
CA THR A 150 10.30 -0.92 13.10
C THR A 150 9.70 -2.16 13.77
N ARG A 151 8.93 -2.97 13.05
CA ARG A 151 8.26 -4.16 13.59
C ARG A 151 8.97 -5.43 13.15
N GLU A 152 8.98 -6.42 14.04
CA GLU A 152 9.43 -7.76 13.68
C GLU A 152 8.53 -8.36 12.59
N ILE A 153 9.13 -9.22 11.78
CA ILE A 153 8.43 -9.89 10.69
C ILE A 153 7.59 -11.01 11.30
N PRO A 154 6.26 -11.01 11.11
CA PRO A 154 5.42 -12.08 11.63
C PRO A 154 5.77 -13.42 10.94
N PRO A 155 5.47 -14.55 11.60
CA PRO A 155 5.36 -15.82 10.91
C PRO A 155 4.41 -15.71 9.71
N LEU A 156 4.59 -16.56 8.70
CA LEU A 156 3.78 -16.53 7.46
C LEU A 156 2.26 -16.66 7.73
N LYS A 157 1.89 -17.29 8.85
CA LYS A 157 0.52 -17.32 9.36
C LYS A 157 0.47 -16.61 10.71
N SER A 158 -0.23 -15.48 10.77
CA SER A 158 -0.30 -14.63 11.96
C SER A 158 -1.51 -13.68 11.89
N GLU A 159 -2.09 -13.35 13.04
CA GLU A 159 -3.13 -12.31 13.14
C GLU A 159 -2.61 -10.92 12.73
N LEU A 160 -1.30 -10.68 12.85
CA LEU A 160 -0.68 -9.39 12.49
C LEU A 160 -0.86 -9.03 11.01
N TRP A 161 -1.03 -10.01 10.13
CA TRP A 161 -1.32 -9.75 8.72
C TRP A 161 -2.64 -8.98 8.56
N LYS A 162 -3.66 -9.23 9.37
CA LYS A 162 -4.95 -8.52 9.26
C LYS A 162 -4.81 -7.01 9.44
N GLU A 163 -3.78 -6.54 10.16
CA GLU A 163 -3.51 -5.11 10.33
C GLU A 163 -3.09 -4.42 9.03
N MET A 164 -2.44 -5.13 8.10
CA MET A 164 -2.17 -4.63 6.75
C MET A 164 -3.40 -4.73 5.82
N GLY A 165 -4.50 -5.30 6.30
CA GLY A 165 -5.72 -5.50 5.53
C GLY A 165 -5.71 -6.75 4.64
N TRP A 166 -5.03 -7.82 5.07
CA TRP A 166 -5.22 -9.17 4.51
C TRP A 166 -6.54 -9.78 5.05
N GLN A 167 -7.25 -10.62 4.28
CA GLN A 167 -8.56 -11.15 4.70
C GLN A 167 -8.44 -12.12 5.89
N GLY A 168 -7.35 -12.88 5.95
CA GLY A 168 -7.10 -13.89 6.97
C GLY A 168 -5.75 -13.74 7.65
N THR A 169 -5.39 -14.75 8.44
CA THR A 169 -4.06 -14.86 9.06
C THR A 169 -2.99 -15.33 8.09
N ASP A 170 -3.39 -15.83 6.92
CA ASP A 170 -2.52 -16.41 5.91
C ASP A 170 -2.70 -15.64 4.58
N PRO A 171 -1.82 -14.65 4.29
CA PRO A 171 -1.89 -13.84 3.07
C PRO A 171 -1.87 -14.65 1.77
N SER A 172 -1.34 -15.88 1.80
CA SER A 172 -1.28 -16.72 0.60
C SER A 172 -2.66 -17.00 0.01
N THR A 173 -3.71 -16.94 0.84
CA THR A 173 -5.09 -17.22 0.43
C THR A 173 -5.72 -16.10 -0.39
N ASP A 174 -5.21 -14.87 -0.29
CA ASP A 174 -5.75 -13.68 -0.95
C ASP A 174 -5.29 -13.53 -2.40
N PHE A 175 -4.16 -14.15 -2.79
CA PHE A 175 -3.54 -13.96 -4.11
C PHE A 175 -4.20 -14.72 -5.28
N ARG A 176 -5.37 -15.33 -5.08
CA ARG A 176 -6.03 -16.18 -6.10
C ARG A 176 -6.38 -15.42 -7.38
N GLY A 177 -6.75 -14.14 -7.28
CA GLY A 177 -7.10 -13.29 -8.42
C GLY A 177 -5.91 -12.51 -9.00
N GLY A 178 -5.04 -11.98 -8.13
CA GLY A 178 -3.95 -11.09 -8.54
C GLY A 178 -2.60 -11.75 -8.81
N GLY A 179 -2.40 -13.02 -8.43
CA GLY A 179 -1.12 -13.73 -8.60
C GLY A 179 0.06 -13.02 -7.92
N LEU A 180 1.29 -13.43 -8.27
CA LEU A 180 2.51 -12.84 -7.71
C LEU A 180 2.67 -11.36 -8.10
N ILE A 181 2.24 -10.97 -9.31
CA ILE A 181 2.33 -9.58 -9.80
C ILE A 181 1.67 -8.58 -8.82
N SER A 182 0.57 -8.96 -8.16
CA SER A 182 -0.07 -8.08 -7.18
C SER A 182 0.78 -7.81 -5.94
N LEU A 183 1.57 -8.79 -5.49
CA LEU A 183 2.57 -8.61 -4.45
C LEU A 183 3.74 -7.74 -4.93
N GLU A 184 4.21 -7.98 -6.17
CA GLU A 184 5.25 -7.15 -6.78
C GLU A 184 4.81 -5.69 -6.89
N ASN A 185 3.56 -5.44 -7.27
CA ASN A 185 2.99 -4.10 -7.36
C ASN A 185 2.93 -3.39 -5.99
N LEU A 186 2.50 -4.09 -4.93
CA LEU A 186 2.53 -3.54 -3.56
C LEU A 186 3.95 -3.19 -3.11
N ILE A 187 4.93 -4.07 -3.39
CA ILE A 187 6.34 -3.83 -3.10
C ILE A 187 6.88 -2.66 -3.91
N PHE A 188 6.54 -2.59 -5.20
CA PHE A 188 6.92 -1.48 -6.07
C PHE A 188 6.38 -0.16 -5.54
N PHE A 189 5.11 -0.15 -5.11
CA PHE A 189 4.49 1.04 -4.54
C PHE A 189 5.22 1.48 -3.26
N ALA A 190 5.50 0.55 -2.35
CA ALA A 190 6.19 0.84 -1.10
C ALA A 190 7.64 1.33 -1.31
N LYS A 191 8.35 0.81 -2.34
CA LYS A 191 9.72 1.22 -2.65
C LYS A 191 9.80 2.57 -3.36
N ASN A 192 8.97 2.78 -4.37
CA ASN A 192 9.08 3.95 -5.25
C ASN A 192 8.28 5.16 -4.73
N TYR A 193 7.20 4.92 -3.98
CA TYR A 193 6.37 6.00 -3.41
C TYR A 193 6.08 5.78 -1.91
N PRO A 194 7.12 5.67 -1.06
CA PRO A 194 6.97 5.28 0.34
C PRO A 194 6.04 6.21 1.13
N ASN A 195 6.08 7.52 0.89
CA ASN A 195 5.20 8.47 1.57
C ASN A 195 3.72 8.22 1.22
N SER A 196 3.39 8.07 -0.07
CA SER A 196 2.02 7.76 -0.50
C SER A 196 1.56 6.41 0.02
N PHE A 197 2.42 5.39 -0.05
CA PHE A 197 2.13 4.07 0.48
C PHE A 197 1.80 4.12 1.98
N GLN A 198 2.64 4.80 2.78
CA GLN A 198 2.43 4.95 4.22
C GLN A 198 1.18 5.76 4.55
N MET A 199 0.87 6.81 3.78
CA MET A 199 -0.35 7.58 3.97
C MET A 199 -1.61 6.75 3.72
N LEU A 200 -1.61 5.92 2.67
CA LEU A 200 -2.73 5.03 2.33
C LEU A 200 -2.85 3.84 3.27
N LEU A 201 -1.72 3.27 3.72
CA LEU A 201 -1.69 2.17 4.69
C LEU A 201 -2.25 2.63 6.04
N ASN A 202 -1.75 3.75 6.55
CA ASN A 202 -2.14 4.29 7.86
C ASN A 202 -3.38 5.19 7.82
N LYS A 203 -4.00 5.36 6.64
CA LYS A 203 -5.28 6.08 6.47
C LYS A 203 -5.24 7.53 6.99
N VAL A 204 -4.11 8.20 6.81
CA VAL A 204 -3.79 9.48 7.51
C VAL A 204 -4.66 10.66 7.05
N GLN A 205 -5.26 10.58 5.85
CA GLN A 205 -6.02 11.69 5.26
C GLN A 205 -7.54 11.52 5.36
N GLY A 206 -8.24 12.64 5.51
CA GLY A 206 -9.69 12.76 5.35
C GLY A 206 -10.52 12.29 6.55
N GLN A 207 -11.83 12.53 6.49
CA GLN A 207 -12.79 11.91 7.41
C GLN A 207 -13.18 10.55 6.85
N ARG A 208 -12.83 9.50 7.58
CA ARG A 208 -12.97 8.11 7.17
C ARG A 208 -14.10 7.42 7.91
N SER A 209 -14.65 6.38 7.30
CA SER A 209 -15.64 5.50 7.93
C SER A 209 -14.96 4.67 9.02
N ASP A 210 -15.70 4.24 10.04
CA ASP A 210 -15.20 3.26 11.02
C ASP A 210 -14.80 1.93 10.35
N TRP A 211 -15.42 1.64 9.20
CA TRP A 211 -15.17 0.47 8.38
C TRP A 211 -14.58 0.91 7.04
N GLU A 212 -13.25 0.93 6.93
CA GLU A 212 -12.51 1.27 5.71
C GLU A 212 -12.24 0.06 4.81
N TYR A 213 -11.81 0.30 3.57
CA TYR A 213 -11.39 -0.79 2.69
C TYR A 213 -10.11 -1.49 3.21
N PRO A 214 -10.01 -2.82 3.05
CA PRO A 214 -8.83 -3.59 3.48
C PRO A 214 -7.65 -3.27 2.56
N PHE A 215 -6.59 -2.65 3.08
CA PHE A 215 -5.50 -2.08 2.26
C PHE A 215 -4.84 -3.12 1.32
N ALA A 216 -4.37 -4.26 1.85
CA ALA A 216 -3.72 -5.28 1.03
C ALA A 216 -4.67 -5.89 -0.01
N VAL A 217 -5.87 -6.28 0.39
CA VAL A 217 -6.87 -6.88 -0.52
C VAL A 217 -7.31 -5.88 -1.61
N ALA A 218 -7.50 -4.60 -1.27
CA ALA A 218 -7.76 -3.56 -2.26
C ALA A 218 -6.61 -3.43 -3.26
N GLY A 219 -5.37 -3.50 -2.77
CA GLY A 219 -4.18 -3.56 -3.60
C GLY A 219 -4.21 -4.73 -4.59
N ILE A 220 -4.57 -5.94 -4.17
CA ILE A 220 -4.67 -7.10 -5.07
C ILE A 220 -5.74 -6.89 -6.14
N ASN A 221 -6.90 -6.37 -5.74
CA ASN A 221 -8.02 -6.14 -6.66
C ASN A 221 -7.67 -5.12 -7.75
N ILE A 222 -6.90 -4.07 -7.43
CA ILE A 222 -6.44 -3.09 -8.43
C ILE A 222 -5.60 -3.75 -9.51
N SER A 223 -4.65 -4.63 -9.15
CA SER A 223 -3.85 -5.37 -10.14
C SER A 223 -4.72 -6.22 -11.05
N PHE A 224 -5.64 -7.00 -10.47
CA PHE A 224 -6.56 -7.84 -11.22
C PHE A 224 -7.39 -7.03 -12.23
N MET A 225 -7.95 -5.91 -11.80
CA MET A 225 -8.75 -5.04 -12.67
C MET A 225 -7.91 -4.41 -13.78
N LEU A 226 -6.69 -3.93 -13.48
CA LEU A 226 -5.79 -3.38 -14.49
C LEU A 226 -5.52 -4.39 -15.60
N ILE A 227 -5.25 -5.65 -15.23
CA ILE A 227 -5.02 -6.73 -16.18
C ILE A 227 -6.21 -6.92 -17.12
N GLN A 228 -7.44 -6.89 -16.58
CA GLN A 228 -8.67 -7.05 -17.36
C GLN A 228 -8.94 -5.84 -18.27
N MET A 229 -8.90 -4.63 -17.72
CA MET A 229 -9.25 -3.40 -18.46
C MET A 229 -8.28 -3.11 -19.61
N LEU A 230 -7.01 -3.40 -19.38
CA LEU A 230 -5.95 -3.24 -20.37
C LEU A 230 -5.87 -4.40 -21.36
N ASP A 231 -6.73 -5.41 -21.23
CA ASP A 231 -6.79 -6.56 -22.14
C ASP A 231 -5.42 -7.26 -22.30
N LEU A 232 -4.66 -7.37 -21.20
CA LEU A 232 -3.25 -7.83 -21.24
C LEU A 232 -3.11 -9.33 -21.51
N GLN A 233 -4.20 -10.09 -21.39
CA GLN A 233 -4.24 -11.52 -21.68
C GLN A 233 -4.50 -11.83 -23.17
N SER A 234 -5.02 -10.87 -23.94
CA SER A 234 -5.16 -11.01 -25.40
C SER A 234 -3.80 -10.97 -26.08
N THR A 235 -3.68 -11.48 -27.31
CA THR A 235 -2.41 -11.47 -28.08
C THR A 235 -1.93 -10.05 -28.38
N VAL A 236 -2.85 -9.16 -28.75
CA VAL A 236 -2.66 -7.72 -28.83
C VAL A 236 -3.84 -7.07 -28.10
N PRO A 237 -3.59 -6.22 -27.09
CA PRO A 237 -4.65 -5.47 -26.44
C PRO A 237 -5.49 -4.72 -27.46
N SER A 238 -6.77 -5.05 -27.50
CA SER A 238 -7.70 -4.45 -28.44
C SER A 238 -8.35 -3.21 -27.85
N SER A 239 -8.40 -3.11 -26.51
CA SER A 239 -9.17 -2.07 -25.82
C SER A 239 -8.53 -0.70 -26.03
N LYS A 240 -9.33 0.37 -26.12
CA LYS A 240 -8.81 1.75 -26.25
C LYS A 240 -7.77 2.06 -25.16
N SER A 241 -8.04 1.57 -23.95
CA SER A 241 -7.14 1.67 -22.79
C SER A 241 -5.89 0.80 -22.92
N GLY A 242 -6.01 -0.43 -23.41
CA GLY A 242 -4.89 -1.32 -23.70
C GLY A 242 -3.96 -0.77 -24.78
N ILE A 243 -4.51 -0.25 -25.88
CA ILE A 243 -3.73 0.37 -26.97
C ILE A 243 -2.93 1.57 -26.46
N ARG A 244 -3.55 2.45 -25.65
CA ARG A 244 -2.84 3.59 -25.02
C ARG A 244 -1.78 3.12 -24.03
N PHE A 245 -2.06 2.08 -23.26
CA PHE A 245 -1.08 1.50 -22.36
C PHE A 245 0.14 0.94 -23.10
N LEU A 246 -0.03 0.39 -24.31
CA LEU A 246 1.11 -0.04 -25.13
C LEU A 246 2.03 1.12 -25.54
N GLU A 247 1.51 2.33 -25.76
CA GLU A 247 2.32 3.52 -25.99
C GLU A 247 3.21 3.80 -24.77
N LEU A 248 2.64 3.75 -23.57
CA LEU A 248 3.34 3.99 -22.31
C LEU A 248 4.35 2.91 -21.98
N LEU A 249 4.01 1.64 -22.22
CA LEU A 249 4.92 0.51 -22.07
C LEU A 249 6.12 0.62 -23.03
N GLY A 250 5.92 1.24 -24.20
CA GLY A 250 7.01 1.57 -25.12
C GLY A 250 8.03 2.56 -24.55
N TRP A 251 7.61 3.41 -23.62
CA TRP A 251 8.49 4.40 -22.97
C TRP A 251 9.13 3.83 -21.71
N ASP A 252 8.36 3.12 -20.90
CA ASP A 252 8.82 2.58 -19.61
C ASP A 252 8.40 1.13 -19.42
N GLU A 253 9.36 0.25 -19.12
CA GLU A 253 9.09 -1.16 -18.82
C GLU A 253 8.30 -1.35 -17.50
N SER A 254 8.40 -0.40 -16.58
CA SER A 254 7.68 -0.37 -15.30
C SER A 254 6.33 0.35 -15.40
N ALA A 255 5.86 0.69 -16.61
CA ALA A 255 4.61 1.45 -16.82
C ALA A 255 3.40 0.81 -16.12
N PHE A 256 3.31 -0.52 -16.07
CA PHE A 256 2.23 -1.22 -15.36
C PHE A 256 2.27 -0.97 -13.84
N ASP A 257 3.46 -1.06 -13.25
CA ASP A 257 3.68 -0.87 -11.83
C ASP A 257 3.48 0.61 -11.41
N HIS A 258 3.84 1.56 -12.29
CA HIS A 258 3.52 2.99 -12.10
C HIS A 258 2.01 3.24 -12.19
N LEU A 259 1.33 2.67 -13.18
CA LEU A 259 -0.11 2.76 -13.34
C LEU A 259 -0.84 2.22 -12.10
N TYR A 260 -0.38 1.09 -11.56
CA TYR A 260 -0.88 0.54 -10.30
C TYR A 260 -0.85 1.55 -9.14
N CYS A 261 0.28 2.22 -8.94
CA CYS A 261 0.44 3.20 -7.85
C CYS A 261 -0.48 4.42 -8.03
N VAL A 262 -0.70 4.84 -9.28
CA VAL A 262 -1.66 5.91 -9.60
C VAL A 262 -3.09 5.45 -9.35
N ALA A 263 -3.47 4.25 -9.80
CA ALA A 263 -4.78 3.66 -9.61
C ALA A 263 -5.13 3.51 -8.12
N PHE A 264 -4.18 3.10 -7.27
CA PHE A 264 -4.41 2.96 -5.84
C PHE A 264 -4.69 4.32 -5.16
N ARG A 265 -3.93 5.36 -5.49
CA ARG A 265 -4.19 6.71 -4.96
C ARG A 265 -5.55 7.26 -5.40
N LEU A 266 -5.99 6.92 -6.62
CA LEU A 266 -7.30 7.32 -7.12
C LEU A 266 -8.44 6.57 -6.44
N LEU A 267 -8.26 5.27 -6.16
CA LEU A 267 -9.19 4.52 -5.33
C LEU A 267 -9.38 5.22 -3.98
N ASP A 268 -8.29 5.52 -3.27
CA ASP A 268 -8.37 6.19 -1.96
C ASP A 268 -9.02 7.58 -2.04
N ALA A 269 -8.67 8.37 -3.04
CA ALA A 269 -9.28 9.69 -3.26
C ALA A 269 -10.80 9.61 -3.49
N GLN A 270 -11.26 8.66 -4.32
CA GLN A 270 -12.70 8.45 -4.55
C GLN A 270 -13.41 7.90 -3.31
N TRP A 271 -12.75 7.02 -2.57
CA TRP A 271 -13.25 6.48 -1.31
C TRP A 271 -13.52 7.59 -0.28
N LEU A 272 -12.57 8.52 -0.15
CA LEU A 272 -12.67 9.69 0.72
C LEU A 272 -13.79 10.65 0.30
N VAL A 273 -13.89 10.98 -0.98
CA VAL A 273 -14.94 11.88 -1.51
C VAL A 273 -16.33 11.32 -1.20
N LYS A 274 -16.49 10.00 -1.28
CA LYS A 274 -17.77 9.33 -1.07
C LYS A 274 -18.08 9.00 0.39
N ARG A 275 -17.11 9.14 1.30
CA ARG A 275 -17.21 8.64 2.68
C ARG A 275 -17.59 7.16 2.72
N ALA A 276 -16.99 6.39 1.81
CA ALA A 276 -17.38 5.02 1.57
C ALA A 276 -17.02 4.10 2.75
N SER A 277 -17.79 3.03 2.93
CA SER A 277 -17.62 2.03 3.99
C SER A 277 -17.24 0.66 3.42
N TYR A 278 -16.69 -0.22 4.26
CA TYR A 278 -16.31 -1.59 3.89
C TYR A 278 -17.43 -2.37 3.19
N MET A 279 -18.70 -2.08 3.47
CA MET A 279 -19.83 -2.72 2.80
C MET A 279 -19.86 -2.43 1.30
N GLU A 280 -19.35 -1.28 0.86
CA GLU A 280 -19.22 -0.89 -0.55
C GLU A 280 -17.98 -1.50 -1.23
N PHE A 281 -17.10 -2.15 -0.45
CA PHE A 281 -15.93 -2.85 -0.99
C PHE A 281 -16.28 -4.26 -1.49
N ASN A 282 -17.26 -4.91 -0.87
CA ASN A 282 -17.68 -6.28 -1.17
C ASN A 282 -19.01 -6.37 -1.94
N SER A 283 -19.70 -5.24 -2.12
CA SER A 283 -20.97 -5.13 -2.85
C SER A 283 -20.76 -5.13 -4.36
#